data_AF-D7LB36-F1
#
_entry.id   AF-D7LB36-F1
#
_cell.length_a   1.000
_cell.length_b   1.000
_cell.length_c   1.000
_cell.angle_alpha   90.00
_cell.angle_beta   90.00
_cell.angle_gamma   90.00
#
_symmetry.space_group_name_H-M   'P 1'
#
loop_
_entity.id
_entity.type
_entity.pdbx_description
1 polymer ?
#
loop_
_entity_poly.entity_id
_entity_poly.type
_entity_poly.pdbx_seq_one_letter_code
_entity_poly.pdbx_strand_id
1 'polypeptide(L)' 'YLPMYEYFHDAQKIAKDIKVGYANDPDKLAEVQGLEKVAERNIVAVNLFCQDRSLKVSFEFTHHPYFATAVVRRS' A
#
# COMPACT_ATOMS: atom_id res chain seq x y z
N TYR A 1 14.47 -13.61 -15.44
CA TYR A 1 14.05 -13.49 -14.03
C TYR A 1 14.38 -12.07 -13.62
N LEU A 2 13.42 -11.14 -13.64
CA LEU A 2 13.64 -9.85 -12.97
C LEU A 2 13.57 -10.19 -11.48
N PRO A 3 14.60 -9.90 -10.68
CA PRO A 3 14.48 -10.07 -9.24
C PRO A 3 13.26 -9.26 -8.82
N MET A 4 12.28 -9.94 -8.23
CA MET A 4 11.06 -9.31 -7.78
C MET A 4 11.49 -8.36 -6.67
N TYR A 5 11.65 -7.08 -7.01
CA TYR A 5 12.09 -6.08 -6.06
C TYR A 5 11.02 -5.99 -4.96
N GLU A 6 11.38 -6.27 -3.72
CA GLU A 6 10.45 -6.28 -2.59
C GLU A 6 10.16 -4.86 -2.13
N TYR A 7 9.43 -4.10 -2.96
CA TYR A 7 9.02 -2.72 -2.69
C TYR A 7 8.35 -2.56 -1.32
N PHE A 8 7.65 -3.60 -0.85
CA PHE A 8 7.01 -3.62 0.46
C PHE A 8 8.04 -3.59 1.60
N HIS A 9 9.15 -4.32 1.48
CA HIS A 9 10.17 -4.37 2.52
C HIS A 9 10.88 -3.02 2.67
N ASP A 10 11.20 -2.37 1.55
CA ASP A 10 11.78 -1.03 1.56
C ASP A 10 10.81 0.01 2.11
N ALA A 11 9.53 -0.07 1.73
CA ALA A 11 8.50 0.81 2.28
C ALA A 11 8.38 0.66 3.81
N GLN A 12 8.48 -0.56 4.34
CA GLN A 12 8.50 -0.80 5.79
C GLN A 12 9.74 -0.21 6.46
N LYS A 13 10.90 -0.29 5.82
CA LYS A 13 12.15 0.31 6.34
C LYS A 13 12.04 1.83 6.38
N ILE A 14 11.59 2.44 5.29
CA ILE A 14 11.35 3.89 5.20
C ILE A 14 10.33 4.34 6.26
N ALA A 15 9.24 3.59 6.44
CA ALA A 15 8.24 3.90 7.46
C ALA A 15 8.82 3.88 8.89
N LYS A 16 9.75 2.97 9.20
CA LYS A 16 10.45 2.95 10.50
C LYS A 16 11.31 4.19 10.69
N ASP A 17 12.12 4.55 9.70
CA ASP A 17 13.00 5.71 9.76
C ASP A 17 12.19 7.02 9.92
N ILE A 18 11.10 7.15 9.17
CA ILE A 18 10.18 8.28 9.25
C ILE A 18 9.51 8.38 10.64
N LYS A 19 9.08 7.25 11.22
CA LYS A 19 8.48 7.24 12.57
C LYS A 19 9.45 7.71 13.66
N VAL A 20 10.74 7.39 13.53
CA VAL A 20 11.76 7.91 14.45
C VAL A 20 11.87 9.44 14.32
N GLY A 21 11.83 9.95 13.09
CA GLY A 21 11.82 11.39 12.83
C GLY A 21 10.59 12.12 13.37
N TYR A 22 9.42 11.48 13.37
CA TYR A 22 8.15 12.03 13.87
C TYR A 22 7.87 11.72 15.34
N ALA A 23 8.84 11.24 16.12
CA ALA A 23 8.62 10.88 17.52
C ALA A 23 8.02 12.03 18.38
N ASN A 24 8.27 13.28 18.01
CA ASN A 24 7.77 14.48 18.69
C ASN A 24 6.53 15.11 18.03
N ASP A 25 6.03 14.55 16.93
CA ASP A 25 4.86 15.03 16.20
C ASP A 25 3.81 13.90 16.12
N PRO A 26 2.86 13.85 17.06
CA PRO A 26 1.88 12.78 17.14
C PRO A 26 0.91 12.77 15.95
N ASP A 27 0.64 13.93 15.32
CA ASP A 27 -0.25 14.03 14.16
C ASP A 27 0.41 13.37 12.94
N LYS A 28 1.70 13.66 12.71
CA LYS A 28 2.49 13.01 11.65
C LYS A 28 2.67 11.52 11.89
N LEU A 29 2.83 11.11 13.14
CA LEU A 29 2.93 9.69 13.50
C LEU A 29 1.61 8.94 13.22
N ALA A 30 0.47 9.58 13.49
CA ALA A 30 -0.86 9.04 13.18
C ALA A 30 -1.09 8.89 11.67
N GLU A 31 -0.64 9.85 10.85
CA GLU A 31 -0.68 9.73 9.39
C GLU A 31 0.11 8.49 8.89
N VAL A 32 1.33 8.29 9.39
CA VAL A 32 2.16 7.14 9.00
C VAL A 32 1.52 5.81 9.41
N GLN A 33 0.96 5.72 10.62
CA GLN A 33 0.22 4.53 11.07
C GLN A 33 -1.02 4.27 10.21
N GLY A 34 -1.69 5.33 9.73
CA GLY A 34 -2.80 5.21 8.78
C GLY A 34 -2.37 4.54 7.48
N LEU A 35 -1.23 4.97 6.92
CA LEU A 35 -0.66 4.38 5.72
C LEU A 35 -0.24 2.92 5.91
N GLU A 36 0.35 2.57 7.06
CA GLU A 36 0.71 1.17 7.40
C GLU A 36 -0.52 0.25 7.42
N LYS A 37 -1.63 0.70 8.01
CA LYS A 37 -2.89 -0.07 8.03
C LYS A 37 -3.48 -0.28 6.64
N VAL A 38 -3.37 0.72 5.75
CA VAL A 38 -3.81 0.57 4.35
C VAL A 38 -2.94 -0.45 3.63
N ALA A 39 -1.62 -0.41 3.83
CA ALA A 39 -0.69 -1.36 3.24
C ALA A 39 -0.96 -2.81 3.70
N GLU A 40 -1.26 -3.01 4.98
CA GLU A 40 -1.64 -4.32 5.55
C GLU A 40 -2.95 -4.84 4.94
N ARG A 41 -3.95 -3.98 4.74
CA ARG A 41 -5.19 -4.39 4.07
C ARG A 41 -4.95 -4.75 2.61
N ASN A 42 -4.08 -4.02 1.94
CA ASN A 42 -3.74 -4.28 0.54
C ASN A 42 -3.02 -5.62 0.37
N ILE A 43 -2.10 -6.00 1.28
CA ILE A 43 -1.43 -7.31 1.17
C ILE A 43 -2.42 -8.47 1.37
N VAL A 44 -3.39 -8.31 2.28
CA VAL A 44 -4.47 -9.29 2.46
C VAL A 44 -5.34 -9.40 1.21
N ALA A 45 -5.72 -8.27 0.61
CA ALA A 45 -6.50 -8.25 -0.63
C ALA A 45 -5.75 -8.93 -1.78
N VAL A 46 -4.47 -8.61 -1.98
CA VAL A 46 -3.62 -9.24 -2.99
C VAL A 46 -3.51 -10.75 -2.79
N ASN A 47 -3.28 -11.20 -1.55
CA ASN A 47 -3.19 -12.62 -1.23
C ASN A 47 -4.52 -13.35 -1.52
N LEU A 48 -5.66 -12.74 -1.21
CA LEU A 48 -6.98 -13.28 -1.53
C LEU A 48 -7.18 -13.42 -3.04
N PHE A 49 -6.75 -12.42 -3.82
CA PHE A 49 -6.81 -12.47 -5.28
C PHE A 49 -5.89 -13.53 -5.87
N CYS A 50 -4.71 -13.76 -5.30
CA CYS A 50 -3.81 -14.83 -5.74
C CYS A 50 -4.39 -16.23 -5.49
N GLN A 51 -5.20 -16.41 -4.45
CA GLN A 51 -5.82 -17.69 -4.12
C GLN A 51 -7.02 -18.02 -5.00
N ASP A 52 -7.85 -17.03 -5.37
CA ASP A 52 -9.00 -17.22 -6.24
C ASP A 52 -8.76 -16.61 -7.63
N ARG A 53 -8.22 -17.42 -8.54
CA ARG A 53 -7.95 -17.02 -9.94
C ARG A 53 -9.21 -16.77 -10.77
N SER A 54 -10.41 -17.07 -10.25
CA SER A 54 -11.67 -16.73 -10.92
C SER A 54 -12.03 -15.25 -10.73
N LEU A 55 -11.45 -14.60 -9.71
CA LEU A 55 -11.60 -13.16 -9.47
C LEU A 55 -10.81 -12.37 -10.51
N LYS A 56 -11.50 -11.86 -11.52
CA LYS A 56 -10.94 -10.83 -12.39
C LYS A 56 -10.96 -9.50 -11.65
N VAL A 57 -9.76 -9.01 -11.37
CA VAL A 57 -9.50 -7.70 -10.78
C VAL A 57 -8.93 -6.82 -11.87
N SER A 58 -9.60 -5.71 -12.16
CA SER A 58 -9.01 -4.65 -12.97
C SER A 58 -8.67 -3.46 -12.08
N PHE A 59 -7.52 -2.84 -12.36
CA PHE A 59 -7.11 -1.58 -11.78
C PHE A 59 -7.33 -0.48 -12.82
N GLU A 60 -8.18 0.48 -12.47
CA GLU A 60 -8.35 1.70 -13.25
C GLU A 60 -7.60 2.81 -12.53
N PHE A 61 -6.46 3.22 -13.10
CA PHE A 61 -5.69 4.36 -12.59
C PHE A 61 -6.25 5.64 -13.18
N THR A 62 -6.90 6.42 -12.33
CA THR A 62 -7.35 7.77 -12.69
C THR A 62 -6.28 8.76 -12.28
N HIS A 63 -5.79 9.52 -13.25
CA HIS A 63 -4.81 10.57 -13.01
C HIS A 63 -5.53 11.78 -12.43
N HIS A 64 -5.55 11.91 -11.11
CA HIS A 64 -6.03 13.13 -10.46
C HIS A 64 -4.82 14.04 -10.19
N PRO A 65 -4.94 15.37 -10.44
CA PRO A 65 -3.80 16.29 -10.35
C PRO A 65 -3.16 16.38 -8.96
N TYR A 66 -3.85 15.93 -7.92
CA TYR A 66 -3.39 15.99 -6.53
C TYR A 66 -3.14 14.63 -5.86
N PHE A 67 -3.61 13.52 -6.45
CA PHE A 67 -3.40 12.18 -5.88
C PHE A 67 -3.61 11.09 -6.93
N ALA A 68 -3.02 9.91 -6.73
CA ALA A 68 -3.29 8.76 -7.58
C ALA A 68 -4.50 7.99 -7.02
N THR A 69 -5.50 7.71 -7.87
CA THR A 69 -6.64 6.86 -7.52
C THR A 69 -6.60 5.57 -8.32
N ALA A 70 -6.69 4.43 -7.64
CA ALA A 70 -6.83 3.12 -8.24
C ALA A 70 -8.20 2.54 -7.85
N VAL A 71 -9.06 2.28 -8.84
CA VAL A 71 -10.35 1.64 -8.61
C VAL A 71 -10.21 0.14 -8.85
N VAL A 72 -10.64 -0.66 -7.88
CA VAL A 72 -10.66 -2.11 -7.96
C VAL A 72 -12.07 -2.57 -8.34
N ARG A 73 -12.21 -3.23 -9.49
CA ARG A 73 -13.49 -3.83 -9.91
C ARG A 73 -13.41 -5.36 -9.85
N ARG A 74 -14.49 -5.99 -9.37
CA ARG A 74 -14.71 -7.44 -9.37
C ARG A 74 -15.82 -7.76 -10.38
N SER A 75 -15.56 -8.64 -11.34
CA SER A 75 -16.57 -9.15 -12.30
C SER A 75 -17.29 -10.38 -11.76
#